data_AF-A0A212D007-F1
#
_entry.id   AF-A0A212D007-F1
#
_cell.length_a   1.000
_cell.length_b   1.000
_cell.length_c   1.000
_cell.angle_alpha   90.00
_cell.angle_beta   90.00
_cell.angle_gamma   90.00
#
_symmetry.space_group_name_H-M   'P 1'
#
loop_
_entity.id
_entity.type
_entity.pdbx_description
1 polymer ?
#
loop_
_entity_poly.entity_id
_entity_poly.type
_entity_poly.pdbx_seq_one_letter_code
_entity_poly.pdbx_strand_id
1 'polypeptide(L)'
;YLPWVGCGLGEDGSRRPVPRAGAEWCLHPAGYSMFAVGIGALLFGYWSMMRWNRERRVLQMLRENLEEEATIMKDVPGWKVGESVFHTTRWVAPMMGELYGLRTREEILNATYGFIWYT
;
A
#
# COMPACT_ATOMS: atom_id res chain seq x y z
N TYR A 1 24.49 36.55 7.22
CA TYR A 1 23.02 36.38 7.18
C TYR A 1 22.71 34.97 7.63
N LEU A 2 22.25 34.64 8.84
CA LEU A 2 21.65 35.36 9.98
C LEU A 2 22.36 34.95 11.28
N PRO A 3 22.45 35.84 12.29
CA PRO A 3 23.05 35.52 13.58
C PRO A 3 22.04 34.77 14.46
N TRP A 4 22.52 33.74 15.13
CA TRP A 4 21.86 33.08 16.25
C TRP A 4 21.55 34.11 17.34
N VAL A 5 20.29 34.52 17.44
CA VAL A 5 19.82 35.42 18.49
C VAL A 5 19.89 34.66 19.81
N GLY A 6 20.74 35.15 20.72
CA GLY A 6 20.84 34.68 22.08
C GLY A 6 19.48 34.75 22.77
N CYS A 7 19.06 33.63 23.35
CA CYS A 7 17.88 33.56 24.18
C CYS A 7 18.19 34.33 25.48
N GLY A 8 17.59 35.52 25.61
CA GLY A 8 17.84 36.44 26.72
C GLY A 8 17.43 35.85 28.07
N LEU A 9 18.27 36.11 29.07
CA LEU A 9 17.93 36.01 30.49
C LEU A 9 16.90 37.11 30.81
N GLY A 10 15.62 36.75 30.88
CA GLY A 10 14.61 37.54 31.56
C GLY A 10 14.70 37.26 33.05
N GLU A 11 14.85 38.30 33.87
CA GLU A 11 14.79 38.20 35.33
C GLU A 11 13.33 38.03 35.77
N ASP A 12 12.87 36.78 35.96
CA ASP A 12 11.61 36.48 36.61
C ASP A 12 11.82 36.07 38.07
N GLY A 13 11.62 37.05 38.96
CA GLY A 13 11.59 36.85 40.41
C GLY A 13 10.38 36.04 40.86
N SER A 14 10.47 34.70 40.85
CA SER A 14 9.70 33.85 41.78
C SER A 14 10.48 32.57 42.09
N ARG A 15 10.79 32.34 43.38
CA ARG A 15 11.53 31.16 43.86
C ARG A 15 10.67 29.90 43.87
N ARG A 16 10.29 29.41 42.69
CA ARG A 16 9.99 27.98 42.54
C ARG A 16 11.20 27.36 41.84
N PRO A 17 11.85 26.33 42.42
CA PRO A 17 12.90 25.64 41.72
C PRO A 17 12.25 24.99 40.48
N VAL A 18 12.47 25.58 39.31
CA VAL A 18 12.24 24.88 38.06
C VAL A 18 13.17 23.66 38.14
N PRO A 19 12.64 22.43 38.07
CA PRO A 19 13.49 21.26 38.21
C PRO A 19 14.64 21.40 37.22
N ARG A 20 15.85 21.08 37.67
CA ARG A 20 17.12 21.15 36.92
C ARG A 20 17.17 20.08 35.80
N ALA A 21 16.05 19.90 35.12
CA ALA A 21 15.78 19.01 34.02
C ALA A 21 15.48 19.88 32.79
N GLY A 22 16.42 20.75 32.42
CA GLY A 22 16.13 21.84 31.47
C GLY A 22 17.21 22.13 30.43
N ALA A 23 18.31 21.37 30.38
CA ALA A 23 19.35 21.54 29.37
C ALA A 23 19.60 20.28 28.52
N GLU A 24 19.20 19.10 29.01
CA GLU A 24 19.23 17.87 28.22
C GLU A 24 18.07 17.84 27.19
N TRP A 25 16.96 18.53 27.50
CA TRP A 25 15.74 18.63 26.68
C TRP A 25 15.86 19.49 25.43
N CYS A 26 16.91 20.28 25.28
CA CYS A 26 17.12 21.08 24.06
C CYS A 26 17.68 20.25 22.90
N LEU A 27 18.15 19.02 23.17
CA LEU A 27 18.45 18.00 22.16
C LEU A 27 17.64 16.73 22.44
N HIS A 28 16.37 16.84 22.87
CA HIS A 28 15.56 15.64 23.01
C HIS A 28 15.17 15.10 21.62
N PRO A 29 15.49 13.83 21.29
CA PRO A 29 15.09 13.17 20.03
C PRO A 29 13.56 13.05 19.85
N ALA A 30 12.76 13.59 20.78
CA ALA A 30 11.30 13.59 20.77
C ALA A 30 10.68 14.27 19.55
N GLY A 31 11.34 15.28 18.96
CA GLY A 31 10.84 15.91 17.73
C GLY A 31 10.85 14.94 16.55
N TYR A 32 12.02 14.35 16.27
CA TYR A 32 12.18 13.40 15.16
C TYR A 32 11.43 12.08 15.38
N SER A 33 11.28 11.62 16.63
CA SER A 33 10.52 10.41 16.91
C SER A 33 9.03 10.57 16.59
N MET A 34 8.44 11.73 16.89
CA MET A 34 7.04 12.02 16.57
C MET A 34 6.81 12.12 15.06
N PHE A 35 7.72 12.77 14.33
CA PHE A 35 7.65 12.82 12.87
C PHE A 35 7.86 11.45 12.22
N ALA A 36 8.78 10.62 12.74
CA ALA A 36 9.03 9.28 12.23
C ALA A 36 7.81 8.36 12.42
N VAL A 37 7.16 8.40 13.59
CA VAL A 37 5.93 7.64 13.84
C VAL A 37 4.78 8.14 12.96
N GLY A 38 4.65 9.46 12.81
CA GLY A 38 3.62 10.07 11.94
C GLY A 38 3.78 9.68 10.46
N ILE A 39 5.00 9.77 9.92
CA ILE A 39 5.32 9.36 8.55
C ILE A 39 5.12 7.84 8.40
N GLY A 40 5.53 7.04 9.38
CA GLY A 40 5.32 5.59 9.38
C GLY A 40 3.85 5.20 9.30
N ALA A 41 2.99 5.85 10.09
CA ALA A 41 1.54 5.63 10.06
C ALA A 41 0.92 6.02 8.71
N LEU A 42 1.37 7.14 8.11
CA LEU A 42 0.91 7.57 6.79
C LEU A 42 1.34 6.62 5.67
N LEU A 43 2.61 6.20 5.64
CA LEU A 43 3.12 5.24 4.66
C LEU A 43 2.41 3.90 4.77
N PHE A 44 2.22 3.40 5.99
CA PHE A 44 1.48 2.16 6.23
C PHE A 44 0.00 2.28 5.82
N GLY A 45 -0.64 3.40 6.13
CA GLY A 45 -2.00 3.70 5.71
C GLY A 45 -2.14 3.74 4.19
N TYR A 46 -1.24 4.44 3.50
CA TYR A 46 -1.25 4.54 2.04
C TYR A 46 -0.94 3.19 1.37
N TRP A 47 0.05 2.46 1.87
CA TRP A 47 0.40 1.12 1.37
C TRP A 47 -0.77 0.14 1.53
N SER A 48 -1.37 0.07 2.72
CA SER A 48 -2.50 -0.83 2.96
C SER A 48 -3.67 -0.48 2.03
N MET A 49 -3.99 0.81 1.85
CA MET A 49 -5.04 1.25 0.93
C MET A 49 -4.77 0.83 -0.52
N MET A 50 -3.56 1.07 -1.03
CA MET A 50 -3.18 0.64 -2.38
C MET A 50 -3.25 -0.89 -2.54
N ARG A 51 -2.78 -1.64 -1.54
CA ARG A 51 -2.85 -3.11 -1.53
C ARG A 51 -4.30 -3.59 -1.60
N TRP A 52 -5.17 -3.07 -0.75
CA TRP A 52 -6.60 -3.40 -0.75
C TRP A 52 -7.29 -3.04 -2.07
N ASN A 53 -6.95 -1.90 -2.67
CA ASN A 53 -7.50 -1.50 -3.97
C ASN A 53 -7.00 -2.42 -5.10
N ARG A 54 -5.77 -2.92 -5.03
CA ARG A 54 -5.24 -3.89 -5.99
C ARG A 54 -5.93 -5.25 -5.83
N GLU A 55 -6.04 -5.74 -4.60
CA GLU A 55 -6.70 -7.03 -4.30
C GLU A 55 -8.17 -7.01 -4.73
N ARG A 56 -8.89 -5.91 -4.47
CA ARG A 56 -10.28 -5.73 -4.95
C ARG A 56 -10.41 -5.82 -6.47
N ARG A 57 -9.53 -5.14 -7.23
CA ARG A 57 -9.55 -5.18 -8.70
C ARG A 57 -9.29 -6.60 -9.24
N VAL A 58 -8.32 -7.31 -8.66
CA VAL A 58 -7.99 -8.68 -9.07
C VAL A 58 -9.15 -9.63 -8.82
N LEU A 59 -9.79 -9.54 -7.65
CA LEU A 59 -10.94 -10.39 -7.31
C LEU A 59 -12.18 -10.11 -8.18
N GLN A 60 -12.40 -8.84 -8.54
CA GLN A 60 -13.47 -8.46 -9.47
C GLN A 60 -13.25 -9.09 -10.85
N MET A 61 -12.05 -8.95 -11.41
CA MET A 61 -11.71 -9.54 -12.72
C MET A 61 -11.83 -11.06 -12.72
N LEU A 62 -11.34 -11.74 -11.67
CA LEU A 62 -11.47 -13.20 -11.57
C LEU A 62 -12.93 -13.64 -11.48
N ARG A 63 -13.77 -12.86 -10.80
CA ARG A 63 -15.20 -13.17 -10.72
C ARG A 63 -15.90 -13.01 -12.06
N GLU A 64 -15.62 -11.93 -12.79
CA GLU A 64 -16.13 -11.72 -14.16
C GLU A 64 -15.71 -12.88 -15.07
N ASN A 65 -14.43 -13.28 -15.04
CA ASN A 65 -13.92 -14.37 -15.86
C ASN A 65 -14.61 -15.72 -15.53
N LEU A 66 -14.89 -15.99 -14.25
CA LEU A 66 -15.62 -17.21 -13.84
C LEU A 66 -17.08 -17.21 -14.31
N GLU A 67 -17.75 -16.06 -14.29
CA GLU A 67 -19.13 -15.91 -14.77
C GLU A 67 -19.22 -16.08 -16.30
N GLU A 68 -18.23 -15.56 -17.04
CA GLU A 68 -18.11 -15.76 -18.49
C GLU A 68 -17.77 -17.21 -18.84
N GLU A 69 -16.82 -17.83 -18.12
CA GLU A 69 -16.47 -19.24 -18.29
C GLU A 69 -17.69 -20.15 -18.07
N ALA A 70 -18.49 -19.89 -17.03
CA ALA A 70 -19.72 -20.63 -16.77
C ALA A 70 -20.73 -20.54 -17.92
N THR A 71 -20.80 -19.39 -18.57
CA THR A 71 -21.72 -19.15 -19.68
C THR A 71 -21.25 -19.85 -20.96
N ILE A 72 -19.94 -19.80 -21.24
CA ILE A 72 -19.32 -20.40 -22.43
C ILE A 72 -19.25 -21.93 -22.33
N MET A 73 -18.96 -22.47 -21.14
CA MET A 73 -18.66 -23.90 -20.95
C MET A 73 -19.86 -24.74 -20.49
N LYS A 74 -21.08 -24.20 -20.52
CA LYS A 74 -22.29 -24.87 -20.02
C LYS A 74 -22.65 -26.17 -20.75
N ASP A 75 -22.22 -26.32 -21.99
CA ASP A 75 -22.58 -27.44 -22.88
C ASP A 75 -21.50 -28.52 -23.00
N VAL A 76 -20.32 -28.32 -22.42
CA VAL A 76 -19.21 -29.28 -22.48
C VAL A 76 -19.34 -30.33 -21.37
N PRO A 77 -19.49 -31.64 -21.69
CA PRO A 77 -19.64 -32.67 -20.66
C PRO A 77 -18.33 -32.86 -19.88
N GLY A 78 -18.42 -32.89 -18.55
CA GLY A 78 -17.28 -33.13 -17.66
C GLY A 78 -16.47 -31.89 -17.28
N TRP A 79 -16.86 -30.70 -17.74
CA TRP A 79 -16.25 -29.43 -17.33
C TRP A 79 -16.73 -28.98 -15.95
N LYS A 80 -15.81 -28.56 -15.08
CA LYS A 80 -16.12 -27.94 -13.78
C LYS A 80 -15.56 -26.52 -13.75
N VAL A 81 -16.45 -25.54 -13.70
CA VAL A 81 -16.09 -24.11 -13.68
C VAL A 81 -15.33 -23.78 -12.40
N GLY A 82 -14.20 -23.08 -12.53
CA GLY A 82 -13.40 -22.62 -11.39
C GLY A 82 -12.70 -23.71 -10.60
N GLU A 83 -12.59 -24.93 -11.14
CA GLU A 83 -11.77 -25.98 -10.53
C GLU A 83 -10.29 -25.59 -10.63
N SER A 84 -9.61 -25.50 -9.47
CA SER A 84 -8.19 -25.14 -9.44
C SER A 84 -7.34 -26.25 -10.05
N VAL A 85 -6.42 -25.89 -10.95
CA VAL A 85 -5.45 -26.82 -11.54
C VAL A 85 -4.51 -27.42 -10.47
N PHE A 86 -4.30 -26.71 -9.37
CA PHE A 86 -3.44 -27.14 -8.28
C PHE A 86 -4.18 -28.05 -7.30
N HIS A 87 -3.46 -29.03 -6.74
CA HIS A 87 -3.97 -29.91 -5.67
C HIS A 87 -4.04 -29.24 -4.28
N THR A 88 -3.75 -27.94 -4.17
CA THR A 88 -3.65 -27.22 -2.88
C THR A 88 -4.79 -26.23 -2.70
N THR A 89 -5.32 -26.11 -1.48
CA THR A 89 -6.37 -25.13 -1.12
C THR A 89 -5.86 -23.73 -0.80
N ARG A 90 -4.55 -23.49 -0.92
CA ARG A 90 -3.96 -22.16 -0.71
C ARG A 90 -4.29 -21.22 -1.86
N TRP A 91 -4.39 -19.93 -1.56
CA TRP A 91 -4.47 -18.91 -2.60
C TRP A 91 -3.19 -18.87 -3.46
N VAL A 92 -3.36 -18.86 -4.78
CA VAL A 92 -2.29 -18.69 -5.76
C VAL A 92 -2.53 -17.38 -6.50
N ALA A 93 -1.51 -16.54 -6.61
CA ALA A 93 -1.63 -15.30 -7.36
C ALA A 93 -1.92 -15.62 -8.83
N PRO A 94 -2.97 -15.02 -9.42
CA PRO A 94 -3.37 -15.34 -10.79
C PRO A 94 -2.33 -14.87 -11.79
N MET A 95 -2.20 -15.61 -12.89
CA MET A 95 -1.32 -15.23 -14.00
C MET A 95 -1.98 -14.14 -14.84
N MET A 96 -1.19 -13.33 -15.55
CA MET A 96 -1.72 -12.32 -16.48
C MET A 96 -2.64 -12.94 -17.55
N GLY A 97 -2.35 -14.16 -18.00
CA GLY A 97 -3.21 -14.89 -18.95
C GLY A 97 -4.57 -15.30 -18.38
N GLU A 98 -4.65 -15.60 -17.08
CA GLU A 98 -5.91 -15.96 -16.40
C GLU A 98 -6.78 -14.72 -16.15
N LEU A 99 -6.15 -13.57 -15.90
CA LEU A 99 -6.85 -12.29 -15.68
C LEU A 99 -7.34 -11.65 -16.99
N TYR A 100 -6.48 -11.60 -18.01
CA TYR A 100 -6.72 -10.85 -19.24
C TYR A 100 -7.09 -11.73 -20.44
N GLY A 101 -7.22 -13.05 -20.28
CA GLY A 101 -7.43 -13.98 -21.40
C GLY A 101 -8.69 -13.75 -22.22
N LEU A 102 -9.78 -13.29 -21.59
CA LEU A 102 -11.06 -12.98 -22.25
C LEU A 102 -11.16 -11.52 -22.73
N ARG A 103 -10.16 -10.71 -22.41
CA ARG A 103 -10.18 -9.26 -22.58
C ARG A 103 -9.59 -8.84 -23.94
N THR A 104 -9.74 -7.58 -24.31
CA THR A 104 -9.27 -7.07 -25.61
C THR A 104 -7.74 -7.19 -25.74
N ARG A 105 -7.25 -7.40 -26.97
CA ARG A 105 -5.80 -7.54 -27.23
C ARG A 105 -5.00 -6.31 -26.82
N GLU A 106 -5.57 -5.12 -26.95
CA GLU A 106 -4.94 -3.86 -26.54
C GLU A 106 -4.69 -3.83 -25.03
N GLU A 107 -5.68 -4.22 -24.23
CA GLU A 107 -5.54 -4.31 -22.77
C GLU A 107 -4.52 -5.37 -22.36
N ILE A 108 -4.47 -6.52 -23.05
CA ILE A 108 -3.45 -7.55 -22.80
C ILE A 108 -2.04 -7.00 -23.06
N LEU A 109 -1.82 -6.38 -24.21
CA LEU A 109 -0.51 -5.84 -24.59
C LEU A 109 -0.07 -4.72 -23.65
N ASN A 110 -1.00 -3.84 -23.26
CA ASN A 110 -0.73 -2.77 -22.32
C ASN A 110 -0.42 -3.32 -20.91
N ALA A 111 -1.18 -4.31 -20.43
CA ALA A 111 -0.95 -4.89 -19.11
C ALA A 111 0.36 -5.68 -19.02
N THR A 112 0.79 -6.32 -20.10
CA THR A 112 2.01 -7.15 -20.15
C THR A 112 3.27 -6.34 -20.44
N TYR A 113 3.21 -5.42 -21.40
CA TYR A 113 4.38 -4.71 -21.88
C TYR A 113 4.33 -3.19 -21.67
N GLY A 114 3.22 -2.62 -21.18
CA GLY A 114 3.10 -1.17 -21.02
C GLY A 114 4.20 -0.56 -20.17
N PHE A 115 4.66 -1.25 -19.13
CA PHE A 115 5.80 -0.78 -18.32
C PHE A 115 7.12 -0.71 -19.12
N ILE A 116 7.33 -1.58 -20.11
CA ILE A 116 8.58 -1.64 -20.90
C ILE A 116 8.55 -0.63 -22.05
N TRP A 117 7.40 -0.45 -22.71
CA TRP A 117 7.29 0.41 -23.90
C TRP A 117 7.07 1.89 -23.58
N TYR A 118 6.64 2.24 -22.37
CA TYR A 118 6.34 3.63 -21.96
C TYR A 118 7.33 4.19 -20.92
N THR A 119 8.61 3.81 -21.01
CA THR A 119 9.74 4.48 -20.35
C THR A 119 10.46 5.41 -21.30
#